data_AF-A0A3M5SZC9-F1
#
_entry.id   AF-A0A3M5SZC9-F1
#
_cell.length_a   1.000
_cell.length_b   1.000
_cell.length_c   1.000
_cell.angle_alpha   90.00
_cell.angle_beta   90.00
_cell.angle_gamma   90.00
#
_symmetry.space_group_name_H-M   'P 1'
#
loop_
_entity.id
_entity.type
_entity.pdbx_description
1 polymer ?
#
loop_
_entity_poly.entity_id
_entity_poly.type
_entity_poly.pdbx_seq_one_letter_code
_entity_poly.pdbx_strand_id
1 'polypeptide(L)'
;MGACWALLVFWLNPSFLWWLAPIVVSLMLSIPVSVISSRTNLGLKARDEKFFLIPEEFEPPQELVSTDQYTHENRWHALKQGFIRAVVDPRQNALACALATSRHRQAQPIEVVRMERVDHALKVGPAKLDNQQRLMLLSDPVALGRLHERVWSEGHEEWLAAWRASIEADPHAPLLPLQPAVKAPEPVLV
;
A
#
# COMPACT_ATOMS: atom_id res chain seq x y z
N MET A 1 -23.23 -20.07 35.22
CA MET A 1 -22.56 -21.39 35.27
C MET A 1 -21.57 -21.51 36.43
N GLY A 2 -20.57 -20.61 36.59
CA GLY A 2 -19.59 -20.70 37.68
C GLY A 2 -20.17 -20.62 39.10
N ALA A 3 -21.12 -19.71 39.35
CA ALA A 3 -21.77 -19.58 40.66
C ALA A 3 -22.62 -20.81 41.04
N CYS A 4 -23.28 -21.45 40.07
CA CYS A 4 -24.12 -22.63 40.29
C CYS A 4 -23.28 -23.86 40.68
N TRP A 5 -22.07 -23.97 40.11
CA TRP A 5 -21.13 -25.04 40.43
C TRP A 5 -20.47 -24.83 41.82
N ALA A 6 -20.11 -23.59 42.17
CA ALA A 6 -19.59 -23.26 43.51
C ALA A 6 -20.60 -23.52 44.63
N LEU A 7 -21.89 -23.26 44.38
CA LEU A 7 -22.99 -23.55 45.31
C LEU A 7 -23.23 -25.05 45.51
N LEU A 8 -23.07 -25.85 44.45
CA LEU A 8 -23.20 -27.31 44.50
C LEU A 8 -22.05 -27.98 45.29
N VAL A 9 -20.83 -27.48 45.16
CA VAL A 9 -19.66 -27.96 45.94
C VAL A 9 -19.77 -27.58 47.41
N PHE A 10 -20.29 -26.38 47.72
CA PHE A 10 -20.58 -25.95 49.09
C PHE A 10 -21.58 -26.87 49.80
N TRP A 11 -22.57 -27.38 49.07
CA TRP A 11 -23.59 -28.29 49.60
C TRP A 11 -23.08 -29.72 49.85
N LEU A 12 -22.01 -30.13 49.14
CA LEU A 12 -21.53 -31.52 49.17
C LEU A 12 -20.53 -31.81 50.30
N ASN A 13 -19.58 -30.91 50.60
CA ASN A 13 -18.60 -31.07 51.70
C ASN A 13 -17.86 -29.75 52.04
N PRO A 14 -18.14 -29.09 53.19
CA PRO A 14 -17.55 -27.80 53.56
C PRO A 14 -16.04 -27.81 53.84
N SER A 15 -15.46 -28.94 54.23
CA SER A 15 -14.04 -29.09 54.57
C SER A 15 -13.13 -29.12 53.33
N PHE A 16 -13.62 -29.64 52.19
CA PHE A 16 -12.86 -29.67 50.93
C PHE A 16 -12.74 -28.28 50.28
N LEU A 17 -13.68 -27.38 50.59
CA LEU A 17 -13.71 -26.03 50.07
C LEU A 17 -12.48 -25.21 50.44
N TRP A 18 -11.94 -25.37 51.65
CA TRP A 18 -10.74 -24.62 52.07
C TRP A 18 -9.51 -25.00 51.24
N TRP A 19 -9.43 -26.24 50.75
CA TRP A 19 -8.35 -26.69 49.89
C TRP A 19 -8.55 -26.28 48.42
N LEU A 20 -9.80 -26.25 47.94
CA LEU A 20 -10.17 -25.84 46.57
C LEU A 20 -10.34 -24.32 46.40
N ALA A 21 -10.53 -23.58 47.49
CA ALA A 21 -10.76 -22.14 47.54
C ALA A 21 -9.77 -21.33 46.68
N PRO A 22 -8.43 -21.51 46.77
CA PRO A 22 -7.50 -20.72 45.95
C PRO A 22 -7.75 -20.90 44.45
N ILE A 23 -8.11 -22.11 44.00
CA ILE A 23 -8.37 -22.42 42.59
C ILE A 23 -9.68 -21.74 42.15
N VAL A 24 -10.77 -21.92 42.90
CA VAL A 24 -12.08 -21.35 42.53
C VAL A 24 -12.06 -19.82 42.58
N VAL A 25 -11.41 -19.23 43.57
CA VAL A 25 -11.24 -17.77 43.67
C VAL A 25 -10.45 -17.25 42.49
N SER A 26 -9.34 -17.91 42.09
CA SER A 26 -8.57 -17.49 40.91
C SER A 26 -9.39 -17.56 39.62
N LEU A 27 -10.22 -18.59 39.45
CA LEU A 27 -11.09 -18.76 38.29
C LEU A 27 -12.21 -17.71 38.24
N MET A 28 -12.81 -17.41 39.40
CA MET A 28 -13.83 -16.36 39.52
C MET A 28 -13.24 -14.96 39.28
N LEU A 29 -11.99 -14.71 39.70
CA LEU A 29 -11.30 -13.43 39.48
C LEU A 29 -10.81 -13.26 38.03
N SER A 30 -10.56 -14.36 37.32
CA SER A 30 -10.16 -14.33 35.90
C SER A 30 -11.19 -13.61 35.01
N ILE A 31 -12.50 -13.83 35.25
CA ILE A 31 -13.58 -13.20 34.48
C ILE A 31 -13.58 -11.67 34.59
N PRO A 32 -13.67 -11.04 35.80
CA PRO A 32 -13.65 -9.59 35.92
C PRO A 32 -12.31 -8.99 35.50
N VAL A 33 -11.18 -9.65 35.76
CA VAL A 33 -9.85 -9.17 35.31
C VAL A 33 -9.79 -9.14 33.78
N SER A 34 -10.28 -10.17 33.11
CA SER A 34 -10.36 -10.22 31.64
C SER A 34 -11.27 -9.12 31.09
N VAL A 35 -12.45 -8.92 31.68
CA VAL A 35 -13.38 -7.85 31.27
C VAL A 35 -12.77 -6.46 31.51
N ILE A 36 -12.10 -6.23 32.64
CA ILE A 36 -11.46 -4.96 32.96
C ILE A 36 -10.29 -4.72 31.99
N SER A 37 -9.43 -5.72 31.75
CA SER A 37 -8.30 -5.61 30.83
C SER A 37 -8.73 -5.44 29.37
N SER A 38 -9.89 -5.97 28.98
CA SER A 38 -10.43 -5.85 27.63
C SER A 38 -11.15 -4.51 27.38
N ARG A 39 -11.32 -3.65 28.40
CA ARG A 39 -11.98 -2.35 28.21
C ARG A 39 -11.05 -1.38 27.49
N THR A 40 -11.52 -0.91 26.34
CA THR A 40 -10.86 0.11 25.51
C THR A 40 -10.56 1.40 26.27
N ASN A 41 -11.42 1.83 27.21
CA ASN A 41 -11.19 3.04 28.00
C ASN A 41 -9.92 2.98 28.87
N LEU A 42 -9.60 1.82 29.45
CA LEU A 42 -8.37 1.67 30.24
C LEU A 42 -7.14 1.60 29.32
N GLY A 43 -7.26 0.96 28.17
CA GLY A 43 -6.22 0.95 27.14
C GLY A 43 -5.93 2.33 26.56
N LEU A 44 -6.96 3.15 26.29
CA LEU A 44 -6.82 4.52 25.82
C LEU A 44 -6.15 5.40 26.87
N LYS A 45 -6.55 5.29 28.14
CA LYS A 45 -5.91 6.02 29.23
C LYS A 45 -4.44 5.62 29.43
N ALA A 46 -4.12 4.33 29.32
CA ALA A 46 -2.75 3.85 29.37
C ALA A 46 -1.92 4.41 28.20
N ARG A 47 -2.50 4.47 26.99
CA ARG A 47 -1.89 5.12 25.82
C ARG A 47 -1.67 6.62 26.03
N ASP A 48 -2.65 7.34 26.59
CA ASP A 48 -2.52 8.78 26.89
C ASP A 48 -1.42 9.05 27.92
N GLU A 49 -1.27 8.16 28.90
CA GLU A 49 -0.19 8.17 29.89
C GLU A 49 1.13 7.56 29.35
N LYS A 50 1.17 7.20 28.06
CA LYS A 50 2.32 6.61 27.34
C LYS A 50 2.80 5.27 27.89
N PHE A 51 1.99 4.58 28.68
CA PHE A 51 2.26 3.20 29.04
C PHE A 51 2.04 2.31 27.80
N PHE A 52 3.04 1.50 27.47
CA PHE A 52 3.08 0.59 26.31
C PHE A 52 3.25 1.25 24.93
N LEU A 53 3.61 2.53 24.85
CA LEU A 53 4.04 3.17 23.60
C LEU A 53 5.57 3.14 23.48
N ILE A 54 6.05 2.95 22.25
CA ILE A 54 7.45 3.20 21.92
C ILE A 54 7.69 4.70 21.70
N PRO A 55 8.94 5.21 21.83
CA PRO A 55 9.28 6.60 21.57
C PRO A 55 8.74 7.13 20.23
N GLU A 56 8.83 6.34 19.18
CA GLU A 56 8.42 6.68 17.82
C GLU A 56 6.90 6.88 17.67
N GLU A 57 6.09 6.35 18.59
CA GLU A 57 4.63 6.46 18.54
C GLU A 57 4.10 7.73 19.23
N PHE A 58 4.81 8.24 20.25
CA PHE A 58 4.42 9.48 20.94
C PHE A 58 5.29 10.69 20.58
N GLU A 59 6.51 10.44 20.08
CA GLU A 59 7.47 11.43 19.63
C GLU A 59 8.15 10.90 18.35
N PRO A 60 7.41 10.88 17.23
CA PRO A 60 7.93 10.34 15.98
C PRO A 60 9.15 11.15 15.53
N PRO A 61 10.27 10.49 15.19
CA PRO A 61 11.44 11.17 14.69
C PRO A 61 11.15 11.83 13.34
N GLN A 62 11.93 12.84 12.98
CA GLN A 62 11.70 13.68 11.80
C GLN A 62 11.58 12.86 10.51
N GLU A 63 12.30 11.75 10.40
CA GLU A 63 12.28 10.85 9.25
C GLU A 63 10.91 10.20 9.05
N LEU A 64 10.23 9.78 10.13
CA LEU A 64 8.89 9.19 10.04
C LEU A 64 7.85 10.24 9.66
N VAL A 65 7.94 11.44 10.25
CA VAL A 65 7.05 12.56 9.92
C VAL A 65 7.23 12.97 8.46
N SER A 66 8.48 13.11 8.01
CA SER A 66 8.80 13.46 6.62
C SER A 66 8.31 12.38 5.66
N THR A 67 8.51 11.10 5.99
CA THR A 67 8.05 9.97 5.16
C THR A 67 6.53 9.94 5.04
N ASP A 68 5.80 10.19 6.13
CA ASP A 68 4.34 10.27 6.12
C ASP A 68 3.86 11.44 5.26
N GLN A 69 4.46 12.62 5.41
CA GLN A 69 4.19 13.80 4.58
C GLN A 69 4.45 13.51 3.10
N TYR A 70 5.63 13.00 2.75
CA TYR A 70 5.95 12.60 1.37
C TYR A 70 4.98 11.55 0.82
N THR A 71 4.55 10.60 1.65
CA THR A 71 3.58 9.59 1.24
C THR A 71 2.21 10.21 0.98
N HIS A 72 1.79 11.15 1.82
CA HIS A 72 0.54 11.89 1.65
C HIS A 72 0.56 12.72 0.36
N GLU A 73 1.64 13.48 0.12
CA GLU A 73 1.84 14.26 -1.10
C GLU A 73 1.87 13.35 -2.34
N ASN A 74 2.57 12.23 -2.30
CA ASN A 74 2.63 11.28 -3.42
C ASN A 74 1.25 10.68 -3.73
N ARG A 75 0.45 10.35 -2.70
CA ARG A 75 -0.93 9.89 -2.89
C ARG A 75 -1.81 10.98 -3.50
N TRP A 76 -1.63 12.23 -3.10
CA TRP A 76 -2.32 13.36 -3.71
C TRP A 76 -1.97 13.52 -5.20
N HIS A 77 -0.71 13.29 -5.55
CA HIS A 77 -0.19 13.33 -6.92
C HIS A 77 -0.26 11.98 -7.66
N ALA A 78 -1.05 11.01 -7.16
CA ALA A 78 -1.11 9.68 -7.75
C ALA A 78 -1.75 9.70 -9.14
N LEU A 79 -1.08 9.04 -10.10
CA LEU A 79 -1.52 8.94 -11.50
C LEU A 79 -2.74 8.03 -11.64
N LYS A 80 -3.94 8.61 -11.77
CA LYS A 80 -5.21 7.84 -11.91
C LYS A 80 -5.28 6.98 -13.18
N GLN A 81 -4.47 7.29 -14.21
CA GLN A 81 -4.33 6.53 -15.46
C GLN A 81 -2.85 6.24 -15.78
N GLY A 82 -2.08 5.88 -14.74
CA GLY A 82 -0.62 5.72 -14.84
C GLY A 82 -0.14 4.75 -15.92
N PHE A 83 -0.91 3.71 -16.26
CA PHE A 83 -0.52 2.77 -17.31
C PHE A 83 -0.52 3.41 -18.71
N ILE A 84 -1.60 4.08 -19.11
CA ILE A 84 -1.70 4.73 -20.43
C ILE A 84 -0.60 5.77 -20.57
N ARG A 85 -0.40 6.53 -19.50
CA ARG A 85 0.65 7.52 -19.35
C ARG A 85 2.06 6.92 -19.45
N ALA A 86 2.34 5.80 -18.80
CA ALA A 86 3.60 5.06 -18.95
C ALA A 86 3.82 4.47 -20.35
N VAL A 87 2.75 4.19 -21.11
CA VAL A 87 2.85 3.70 -22.49
C VAL A 87 3.05 4.84 -23.48
N VAL A 88 2.34 5.96 -23.34
CA VAL A 88 2.25 6.99 -24.38
C VAL A 88 3.18 8.19 -24.13
N ASP A 89 3.33 8.65 -22.89
CA ASP A 89 4.18 9.80 -22.56
C ASP A 89 5.67 9.38 -22.65
N PRO A 90 6.49 10.00 -23.52
CA PRO A 90 7.89 9.61 -23.68
C PRO A 90 8.71 9.66 -22.39
N ARG A 91 8.44 10.63 -21.50
CA ARG A 91 9.21 10.83 -20.27
C ARG A 91 8.83 9.81 -19.22
N GLN A 92 7.53 9.53 -19.08
CA GLN A 92 7.05 8.51 -18.15
C GLN A 92 7.34 7.10 -18.66
N ASN A 93 7.34 6.88 -19.98
CA ASN A 93 7.80 5.64 -20.59
C ASN A 93 9.28 5.38 -20.31
N ALA A 94 10.14 6.38 -20.53
CA ALA A 94 11.57 6.25 -20.23
C ALA A 94 11.81 5.94 -18.75
N LEU A 95 11.09 6.61 -17.84
CA LEU A 95 11.17 6.34 -16.41
C LEU A 95 10.69 4.94 -16.05
N ALA A 96 9.52 4.52 -16.57
CA ALA A 96 8.97 3.19 -16.33
C ALA A 96 9.92 2.09 -16.83
N CYS A 97 10.50 2.28 -18.03
CA CYS A 97 11.49 1.38 -18.59
C CYS A 97 12.78 1.33 -17.75
N ALA A 98 13.23 2.46 -17.19
CA ALA A 98 14.42 2.52 -16.34
C ALA A 98 14.21 1.90 -14.95
N LEU A 99 13.01 2.04 -14.37
CA LEU A 99 12.66 1.50 -13.06
C LEU A 99 12.33 0.01 -13.09
N ALA A 100 11.93 -0.53 -14.25
CA ALA A 100 11.65 -1.94 -14.37
C ALA A 100 12.91 -2.77 -14.07
N THR A 101 12.82 -3.67 -13.09
CA THR A 101 13.95 -4.53 -12.70
C THR A 101 14.19 -5.58 -13.78
N SER A 102 15.05 -5.23 -14.73
CA SER A 102 15.40 -6.01 -15.91
C SER A 102 16.12 -7.32 -15.55
N ARG A 103 15.38 -8.44 -15.42
CA ARG A 103 15.95 -9.80 -15.52
C ARG A 103 15.85 -10.30 -16.96
N HIS A 104 16.45 -9.59 -17.92
CA HIS A 104 16.37 -9.97 -19.33
C HIS A 104 17.29 -11.15 -19.65
N ARG A 105 16.76 -12.37 -19.53
CA ARG A 105 17.34 -13.53 -20.20
C ARG A 105 16.97 -13.44 -21.68
N GLN A 106 17.97 -13.36 -22.54
CA GLN A 106 17.78 -13.39 -23.99
C GLN A 106 17.47 -14.83 -24.41
N ALA A 107 16.19 -15.13 -24.66
CA ALA A 107 15.75 -16.43 -25.16
C ALA A 107 14.63 -16.22 -26.18
N GLN A 108 14.71 -16.94 -27.30
CA GLN A 108 13.74 -16.83 -28.40
C GLN A 108 12.28 -17.03 -27.96
N PRO A 109 11.93 -17.99 -27.08
CA PRO A 109 10.55 -18.14 -26.61
C PRO A 109 10.02 -16.91 -25.85
N ILE A 110 10.89 -16.17 -25.17
CA ILE A 110 10.51 -14.96 -24.42
C ILE A 110 10.18 -13.82 -25.39
N GLU A 111 10.95 -13.69 -26.48
CA GLU A 111 10.70 -12.67 -27.50
C GLU A 111 9.35 -12.88 -28.21
N VAL A 112 9.00 -14.13 -28.53
CA VAL A 112 7.69 -14.45 -29.14
C VAL A 112 6.55 -14.00 -28.24
N VAL A 113 6.60 -14.39 -26.96
CA VAL A 113 5.56 -14.01 -25.97
C VAL A 113 5.51 -12.49 -25.77
N ARG A 114 6.64 -11.78 -25.81
CA ARG A 114 6.66 -10.31 -25.77
C ARG A 114 5.92 -9.70 -26.95
N MET A 115 6.22 -10.15 -28.17
CA MET A 115 5.58 -9.65 -29.38
C MET A 115 4.08 -9.92 -29.33
N GLU A 116 3.65 -11.13 -28.97
CA GLU A 116 2.23 -11.48 -28.84
C GLU A 116 1.50 -10.56 -27.85
N ARG A 117 2.14 -10.21 -26.72
CA ARG A 117 1.56 -9.28 -25.73
C ARG A 117 1.42 -7.86 -26.28
N VAL A 118 2.43 -7.37 -26.99
CA VAL A 118 2.40 -6.04 -27.62
C VAL A 118 1.31 -6.00 -28.70
N ASP A 119 1.26 -7.02 -29.57
CA ASP A 119 0.24 -7.13 -30.63
C ASP A 119 -1.17 -7.20 -30.04
N HIS A 120 -1.35 -7.98 -28.98
CA HIS A 120 -2.63 -8.06 -28.27
C HIS A 120 -3.02 -6.71 -27.68
N ALA A 121 -2.10 -6.00 -27.03
CA ALA A 121 -2.35 -4.70 -26.44
C ALA A 121 -2.75 -3.64 -27.49
N LEU A 122 -2.07 -3.62 -28.64
CA LEU A 122 -2.42 -2.74 -29.75
C LEU A 122 -3.81 -3.05 -30.31
N LYS A 123 -4.14 -4.34 -30.49
CA LYS A 123 -5.42 -4.77 -31.06
C LYS A 123 -6.62 -4.53 -30.14
N VAL A 124 -6.44 -4.71 -28.84
CA VAL A 124 -7.51 -4.63 -27.84
C VAL A 124 -7.72 -3.21 -27.33
N GLY A 125 -6.66 -2.39 -27.33
CA GLY A 125 -6.68 -1.01 -26.90
C GLY A 125 -6.59 -0.83 -25.37
N PRO A 126 -6.36 0.40 -24.89
CA PRO A 126 -6.03 0.68 -23.49
C PRO A 126 -7.16 0.36 -22.52
N ALA A 127 -8.43 0.53 -22.93
CA ALA A 127 -9.59 0.38 -22.06
C ALA A 127 -9.91 -1.09 -21.73
N LYS A 128 -9.63 -2.01 -22.65
CA LYS A 128 -10.01 -3.42 -22.57
C LYS A 128 -8.91 -4.33 -22.02
N LEU A 129 -7.69 -3.81 -21.82
CA LEU A 129 -6.63 -4.53 -21.13
C LEU A 129 -6.95 -4.68 -19.65
N ASP A 130 -6.86 -5.91 -19.14
CA ASP A 130 -7.05 -6.18 -17.71
C ASP A 130 -5.83 -5.76 -16.87
N ASN A 131 -5.96 -5.76 -15.54
CA ASN A 131 -4.88 -5.35 -14.64
C ASN A 131 -3.66 -6.28 -14.70
N GLN A 132 -3.85 -7.57 -14.96
CA GLN A 132 -2.76 -8.54 -15.04
C GLN A 132 -1.92 -8.32 -16.30
N GLN A 133 -2.56 -8.11 -17.45
CA GLN A 133 -1.95 -7.79 -18.73
C GLN A 133 -1.20 -6.47 -18.67
N ARG A 134 -1.79 -5.43 -18.05
CA ARG A 134 -1.12 -4.14 -17.80
C ARG A 134 0.14 -4.33 -16.96
N LEU A 135 0.05 -5.09 -15.87
CA LEU A 135 1.19 -5.37 -14.99
C LEU A 135 2.28 -6.16 -15.72
N MET A 136 1.92 -7.14 -16.54
CA MET A 136 2.87 -7.90 -17.36
C MET A 136 3.64 -6.99 -18.32
N LEU A 137 2.97 -6.02 -18.96
CA LEU A 137 3.62 -5.04 -19.83
C LEU A 137 4.51 -4.08 -19.04
N LEU A 138 4.05 -3.56 -17.89
CA LEU A 138 4.85 -2.68 -17.02
C LEU A 138 6.09 -3.37 -16.44
N SER A 139 6.01 -4.68 -16.20
CA SER A 139 7.13 -5.47 -15.67
C SER A 139 8.23 -5.75 -16.70
N ASP A 140 7.95 -5.55 -18.00
CA ASP A 140 8.88 -5.83 -19.09
C ASP A 140 9.21 -4.55 -19.87
N PRO A 141 10.37 -3.93 -19.62
CA PRO A 141 10.71 -2.65 -20.24
C PRO A 141 10.92 -2.77 -21.76
N VAL A 142 11.29 -3.95 -22.28
CA VAL A 142 11.43 -4.16 -23.72
C VAL A 142 10.05 -4.18 -24.38
N ALA A 143 9.08 -4.89 -23.79
CA ALA A 143 7.71 -4.90 -24.29
C ALA A 143 7.06 -3.51 -24.18
N LEU A 144 7.26 -2.81 -23.05
CA LEU A 144 6.72 -1.48 -22.81
C LEU A 144 7.28 -0.44 -23.80
N GLY A 145 8.59 -0.46 -24.06
CA GLY A 145 9.24 0.43 -25.03
C GLY A 145 8.77 0.18 -26.47
N ARG A 146 8.62 -1.10 -26.87
CA ARG A 146 8.08 -1.47 -28.19
C ARG A 146 6.63 -1.05 -28.37
N LEU A 147 5.82 -1.19 -27.32
CA LEU A 147 4.43 -0.74 -27.34
C LEU A 147 4.37 0.78 -27.53
N HIS A 148 5.19 1.54 -26.79
CA HIS A 148 5.32 2.99 -26.97
C HIS A 148 5.69 3.37 -28.41
N GLU A 149 6.76 2.76 -28.94
CA GLU A 149 7.23 3.01 -30.30
C GLU A 149 6.13 2.78 -31.34
N ARG A 150 5.42 1.64 -31.27
CA ARG A 150 4.36 1.32 -32.23
C ARG A 150 3.14 2.21 -32.10
N VAL A 151 2.74 2.58 -30.88
CA VAL A 151 1.64 3.55 -30.68
C VAL A 151 1.92 4.86 -31.42
N TRP A 152 3.17 5.36 -31.36
CA TRP A 152 3.58 6.59 -32.02
C TRP A 152 3.83 6.43 -33.53
N SER A 153 4.47 5.34 -33.96
CA SER A 153 4.83 5.16 -35.37
C SER A 153 3.64 4.79 -36.25
N GLU A 154 2.70 4.00 -35.73
CA GLU A 154 1.49 3.58 -36.43
C GLU A 154 0.30 4.53 -36.18
N GLY A 155 0.45 5.49 -35.25
CA GLY A 155 -0.57 6.51 -34.98
C GLY A 155 -1.85 5.96 -34.37
N HIS A 156 -1.74 5.10 -33.36
CA HIS A 156 -2.90 4.47 -32.72
C HIS A 156 -3.74 5.49 -31.93
N GLU A 157 -4.71 6.11 -32.60
CA GLU A 157 -5.53 7.18 -32.02
C GLU A 157 -6.31 6.75 -30.77
N GLU A 158 -6.69 5.48 -30.61
CA GLU A 158 -7.33 5.00 -29.38
C GLU A 158 -6.43 5.21 -28.14
N TRP A 159 -5.12 5.00 -28.29
CA TRP A 159 -4.13 5.21 -27.23
C TRP A 159 -3.83 6.69 -27.03
N LEU A 160 -3.65 7.43 -28.12
CA LEU A 160 -3.35 8.87 -28.08
C LEU A 160 -4.52 9.67 -27.49
N ALA A 161 -5.76 9.36 -27.89
CA ALA A 161 -6.96 9.99 -27.35
C ALA A 161 -7.14 9.69 -25.86
N ALA A 162 -6.93 8.42 -25.44
CA ALA A 162 -6.99 8.05 -24.04
C ALA A 162 -5.91 8.75 -23.20
N TRP A 163 -4.72 8.96 -23.76
CA TRP A 163 -3.67 9.74 -23.14
C TRP A 163 -4.03 11.22 -23.01
N ARG A 164 -4.52 11.87 -24.08
CA ARG A 164 -4.99 13.28 -24.03
C ARG A 164 -6.08 13.47 -22.97
N ALA A 165 -7.09 12.59 -22.96
CA ALA A 165 -8.13 12.61 -21.94
C ALA A 165 -7.57 12.41 -20.53
N SER A 166 -6.53 11.59 -20.37
CA SER A 166 -5.88 11.40 -19.07
C SER A 166 -5.15 12.65 -18.57
N ILE A 167 -4.61 13.49 -19.46
CA ILE A 167 -3.93 14.75 -19.11
C ILE A 167 -4.98 15.76 -18.63
N GLU A 168 -6.08 15.89 -19.38
CA GLU A 168 -7.17 16.82 -19.03
C GLU A 168 -7.85 16.44 -17.71
N ALA A 169 -8.08 15.15 -17.47
CA ALA A 169 -8.74 14.65 -16.27
C ALA A 169 -7.89 14.78 -14.99
N ASP A 170 -6.58 14.97 -15.13
CA ASP A 170 -5.66 15.01 -13.98
C ASP A 170 -4.53 16.05 -14.22
N PRO A 171 -4.85 17.35 -14.00
CA PRO A 171 -3.91 18.45 -14.18
C PRO A 171 -2.81 18.50 -13.11
N HIS A 172 -3.06 17.89 -11.95
CA HIS A 172 -2.16 17.88 -10.79
C HIS A 172 -1.15 16.73 -10.84
N ALA A 173 -1.39 15.73 -11.69
CA ALA A 173 -0.42 14.68 -11.89
C ALA A 173 0.85 15.27 -12.52
N PRO A 174 2.01 15.07 -11.88
CA PRO A 174 3.23 15.75 -12.27
C PRO A 174 3.59 15.37 -13.70
N LEU A 175 3.80 16.38 -14.55
CA LEU A 175 4.58 16.26 -15.78
C LEU A 175 6.06 16.12 -15.38
N LEU A 176 6.37 15.04 -14.65
CA LEU A 176 7.63 14.66 -14.01
C LEU A 176 8.79 15.64 -14.29
N PRO A 177 8.98 16.76 -13.57
CA PRO A 177 10.06 17.70 -13.90
C PRO A 177 11.41 16.97 -13.83
N LEU A 178 12.26 17.11 -14.88
CA LEU A 178 13.56 16.44 -14.99
C LEU A 178 14.63 17.04 -14.05
N GLN A 179 14.22 17.93 -13.14
CA GLN A 179 15.10 18.60 -12.19
C GLN A 179 14.46 18.50 -10.80
N PRO A 180 15.22 18.22 -9.74
CA PRO A 180 14.73 18.50 -8.39
C PRO A 180 14.35 19.98 -8.38
N ALA A 181 13.14 20.30 -7.94
CA ALA A 181 12.74 21.69 -7.75
C ALA A 181 13.83 22.37 -6.93
N VAL A 182 14.53 23.34 -7.52
CA VAL A 182 15.55 24.11 -6.83
C VAL A 182 14.84 24.76 -5.66
N LYS A 183 15.11 24.28 -4.45
CA LYS A 183 14.58 24.88 -3.22
C LYS A 183 15.08 26.33 -3.25
N ALA A 184 14.16 27.29 -3.30
CA ALA A 184 14.52 28.70 -3.19
C ALA A 184 15.36 28.87 -1.91
N PRO A 185 16.47 29.63 -1.93
CA PRO A 185 17.31 29.80 -0.76
C PRO A 185 16.45 30.33 0.40
N GLU A 186 16.41 29.59 1.50
CA GLU A 186 15.77 30.04 2.73
C GLU A 186 16.46 31.34 3.17
N PRO A 187 15.70 32.41 3.48
CA PRO A 187 16.30 33.66 3.93
C PRO A 187 17.02 33.38 5.24
N VAL A 188 18.35 33.51 5.22
CA VAL A 188 19.20 33.50 6.41
C VAL A 188 18.77 34.70 7.24
N LEU A 189 18.05 34.43 8.34
CA LEU A 189 17.81 35.42 9.39
C LEU A 189 19.16 35.69 10.05
N VAL A 190 19.73 36.85 9.73
CA VAL A 190 20.88 37.47 10.41
C VAL A 190 20.38 38.25 11.62
#